data_AF-A0A101FF74-F1
#
_entry.id   AF-A0A101FF74-F1
#
_cell.length_a   1.000
_cell.length_b   1.000
_cell.length_c   1.000
_cell.angle_alpha   90.00
_cell.angle_beta   90.00
_cell.angle_gamma   90.00
#
_symmetry.space_group_name_H-M   'P 1'
#
loop_
_entity.id
_entity.type
_entity.pdbx_description
1 polymer ?
#
loop_
_entity_poly.entity_id
_entity_poly.type
_entity_poly.pdbx_seq_one_letter_code
_entity_poly.pdbx_strand_id
1 'polypeptide(L)' 'MEKKRVLVIGGGTAGMTSALEMAERGIEVILIEKEKEIGGRAATYCCKATDECNRCAACLVLQQRDDVL' A
#
# COMPACT_ATOMS: atom_id res chain seq x y z
N MET A 1 25.86 -14.92 0.55
CA MET A 1 24.41 -15.21 0.57
C MET A 1 23.76 -14.37 -0.51
N GLU A 2 22.96 -14.99 -1.38
CA GLU A 2 22.19 -14.28 -2.39
C GLU A 2 21.05 -13.49 -1.71
N LYS A 3 20.92 -12.19 -2.00
CA LYS A 3 19.82 -11.37 -1.46
C LYS A 3 18.53 -11.79 -2.14
N LYS A 4 17.61 -12.40 -1.38
CA LYS A 4 16.26 -12.71 -1.87
C LYS A 4 15.46 -11.42 -1.99
N ARG A 5 14.78 -11.26 -3.13
CA ARG A 5 13.89 -10.12 -3.41
C ARG A 5 12.44 -10.58 -3.43
N VAL A 6 11.52 -9.71 -3.04
CA VAL A 6 10.09 -9.97 -3.09
C VAL A 6 9.46 -9.12 -4.19
N LEU A 7 8.59 -9.73 -5.00
CA LEU A 7 7.74 -9.04 -5.95
C LEU A 7 6.31 -8.99 -5.40
N VAL A 8 5.78 -7.78 -5.23
CA VAL A 8 4.37 -7.54 -4.89
C VAL A 8 3.64 -7.06 -6.13
N ILE A 9 2.54 -7.73 -6.48
CA ILE A 9 1.71 -7.40 -7.64
C ILE A 9 0.40 -6.78 -7.14
N GLY A 10 0.17 -5.53 -7.50
CA GLY A 10 -0.98 -4.71 -7.11
C GLY A 10 -0.61 -3.68 -6.04
N GLY A 11 -0.73 -2.40 -6.37
CA GLY A 11 -0.52 -1.24 -5.50
C GLY A 11 -1.74 -0.86 -4.67
N GLY A 12 -2.66 -1.79 -4.40
CA GLY A 12 -3.76 -1.54 -3.45
C GLY A 12 -3.26 -1.50 -1.99
N THR A 13 -4.16 -1.21 -1.06
CA THR A 13 -3.84 -1.15 0.39
C THR A 13 -3.12 -2.40 0.90
N ALA A 14 -3.56 -3.59 0.50
CA ALA A 14 -2.92 -4.84 0.89
C ALA A 14 -1.49 -4.97 0.34
N GLY A 15 -1.26 -4.59 -0.92
CA GLY A 15 0.04 -4.66 -1.57
C GLY A 15 1.03 -3.66 -1.00
N MET A 16 0.62 -2.41 -0.83
CA MET A 16 1.44 -1.37 -0.21
C MET A 16 1.81 -1.74 1.24
N THR A 17 0.84 -2.21 2.04
CA THR A 17 1.12 -2.68 3.42
C THR A 17 2.16 -3.79 3.41
N SER A 18 2.01 -4.79 2.53
CA SER A 18 2.95 -5.91 2.43
C SER A 18 4.35 -5.44 2.02
N ALA A 19 4.43 -4.49 1.09
CA ALA A 19 5.71 -3.95 0.63
C ALA A 19 6.42 -3.14 1.72
N LEU A 20 5.70 -2.24 2.39
CA LEU A 20 6.23 -1.42 3.47
C LEU A 20 6.74 -2.28 4.64
N GLU A 21 5.94 -3.24 5.11
CA GLU A 21 6.31 -4.14 6.21
C GLU A 21 7.57 -4.97 5.92
N MET A 22 7.75 -5.38 4.66
CA MET A 22 8.94 -6.12 4.24
C MET A 22 10.15 -5.20 4.07
N ALA A 23 9.94 -4.00 3.53
CA ALA A 23 10.99 -2.99 3.37
C ALA A 23 11.54 -2.53 4.73
N GLU A 24 10.67 -2.32 5.73
CA GLU A 24 11.07 -2.00 7.11
C GLU A 24 11.96 -3.08 7.75
N ARG A 25 11.80 -4.34 7.32
CA ARG A 25 12.63 -5.48 7.77
C ARG A 25 13.91 -5.65 6.94
N GLY A 26 14.22 -4.70 6.06
CA GLY A 26 15.42 -4.71 5.21
C GLY A 26 15.35 -5.66 4.02
N ILE A 27 14.15 -6.09 3.62
CA ILE A 27 13.94 -6.93 2.44
C ILE A 27 13.78 -6.02 1.21
N GLU A 28 14.48 -6.32 0.13
CA GLU A 28 14.30 -5.60 -1.14
C GLU A 28 12.97 -6.03 -1.77
N VAL A 29 12.06 -5.06 -1.96
CA VAL A 29 10.73 -5.27 -2.52
C VAL A 29 10.59 -4.50 -3.82
N ILE A 30 10.03 -5.16 -4.82
CA ILE A 30 9.57 -4.55 -6.06
C ILE A 30 8.04 -4.57 -6.00
N LEU A 31 7.39 -3.41 -6.00
CA LEU A 31 5.94 -3.29 -6.10
C LEU A 31 5.57 -2.87 -7.52
N ILE A 32 4.69 -3.62 -8.18
CA ILE A 32 4.18 -3.29 -9.51
C ILE A 32 2.67 -3.08 -9.47
N GLU A 33 2.20 -2.03 -10.14
CA GLU A 33 0.78 -1.72 -10.32
C GLU A 33 0.48 -1.58 -11.82
N LYS A 34 -0.71 -2.02 -12.23
CA LYS A 34 -1.18 -1.94 -13.61
C LYS A 34 -1.57 -0.51 -13.97
N GLU A 35 -2.22 0.19 -13.05
CA GLU A 35 -2.69 1.56 -13.24
C GLU A 35 -1.55 2.58 -13.04
N LYS A 36 -1.77 3.81 -13.51
CA LYS A 36 -0.79 4.91 -13.36
C LYS A 36 -0.58 5.33 -11.90
N GLU A 37 -1.59 5.12 -11.08
CA GLU A 37 -1.63 5.55 -9.68
C GLU A 37 -1.82 4.32 -8.79
N ILE A 38 -1.13 4.30 -7.66
CA ILE A 38 -1.33 3.31 -6.60
C ILE A 38 -2.49 3.71 -5.68
N GLY A 39 -2.96 2.75 -4.88
CA GLY A 39 -4.02 2.90 -3.90
C GLY A 39 -5.26 2.04 -4.17
N GLY A 40 -5.39 1.50 -5.39
CA GLY A 40 -6.48 0.62 -5.76
C GLY A 40 -7.86 1.22 -5.50
N ARG A 41 -8.83 0.40 -5.09
CA ARG A 41 -10.21 0.86 -4.83
C ARG A 41 -10.32 1.81 -3.65
N ALA A 42 -9.45 1.70 -2.65
CA ALA A 42 -9.51 2.55 -1.47
C ALA A 42 -9.30 4.03 -1.81
N ALA A 43 -8.46 4.32 -2.82
CA ALA A 43 -8.20 5.68 -3.28
C ALA A 43 -9.40 6.34 -3.97
N THR A 44 -10.41 5.57 -4.40
CA THR A 44 -11.63 6.12 -5.01
C THR A 44 -12.74 6.40 -3.99
N TYR A 45 -12.52 6.04 -2.73
CA TYR A 45 -13.47 6.27 -1.65
C TYR A 45 -13.10 7.51 -0.85
N CYS A 46 -14.10 8.27 -0.43
CA CYS A 46 -13.95 9.32 0.57
C CYS A 46 -13.97 8.74 1.99
N CYS A 47 -13.42 9.49 2.94
CA CYS A 47 -13.65 9.25 4.36
C CYS A 47 -15.16 9.20 4.61
N LYS A 48 -15.61 8.17 5.34
CA LYS A 48 -17.03 8.00 5.68
C LYS A 48 -17.52 9.00 6.72
N ALA A 49 -16.61 9.75 7.36
CA ALA A 49 -16.89 10.80 8.32
C ALA A 49 -17.90 10.40 9.40
N THR A 50 -17.81 9.14 9.86
CA THR A 50 -18.58 8.61 10.98
C THR A 50 -17.91 8.99 12.30
N ASP A 51 -18.66 8.92 13.41
CA ASP A 51 -18.14 9.26 14.76
C ASP A 51 -16.95 8.37 15.19
N GLU A 52 -16.83 7.18 14.60
CA GLU A 52 -15.71 6.26 14.79
C GLU A 52 -15.09 5.82 13.45
N CYS A 53 -13.81 5.46 13.48
CA CYS A 53 -13.10 4.94 12.31
C CYS A 53 -13.56 3.51 11.97
N ASN A 54 -14.22 3.36 10.82
CA ASN A 54 -14.67 2.06 10.31
C ASN A 54 -13.61 1.28 9.53
N ARG A 55 -12.32 1.68 9.60
CA ARG A 55 -11.20 1.01 8.93
C ARG A 55 -11.44 0.74 7.43
N CYS A 56 -12.07 1.69 6.73
CA CYS A 56 -12.35 1.60 5.29
C CYS A 56 -11.12 1.80 4.38
N ALA A 57 -9.96 2.08 4.97
CA ALA A 57 -8.68 2.36 4.32
C ALA A 57 -8.62 3.63 3.44
N ALA A 58 -9.66 4.47 3.42
CA ALA A 58 -9.67 5.72 2.66
C ALA A 58 -8.58 6.73 3.10
N CYS A 59 -8.25 6.78 4.39
CA CYS A 59 -7.13 7.62 4.89
C CYS A 59 -5.79 6.89 4.79
N LEU A 60 -5.79 5.59 5.11
CA LEU A 60 -4.59 4.75 5.10
C LEU A 60 -3.92 4.73 3.72
N VAL A 61 -4.71 4.66 2.65
CA VAL A 61 -4.20 4.62 1.28
C VAL A 61 -3.42 5.88 0.91
N LEU A 62 -3.80 7.05 1.46
CA LEU A 62 -3.11 8.31 1.22
C LEU A 62 -1.75 8.31 1.92
N GLN A 63 -1.72 7.86 3.17
CA GLN A 63 -0.48 7.73 3.95
C GLN A 63 0.48 6.74 3.28
N GLN A 64 -0.01 5.55 2.94
CA GLN A 64 0.80 4.51 2.31
C GLN A 64 1.34 4.91 0.94
N ARG A 65 0.59 5.71 0.17
CA ARG A 65 1.05 6.19 -1.13
C ARG A 65 2.28 7.08 -0.98
N ASP A 66 2.28 7.94 0.03
CA ASP A 66 3.40 8.87 0.28
C ASP A 66 4.64 8.14 0.80
N ASP A 67 4.47 7.00 1.49
CA ASP A 67 5.58 6.17 1.99
C ASP A 67 6.19 5.23 0.93
N VAL A 68 5.42 4.89 -0.11
CA VAL A 68 5.85 3.98 -1.20
C VAL A 68 6.54 4.73 -2.35
N LEU A 69 6.29 6.03 -2.51
CA LEU A 69 6.87 6.89 -3.55
C LEU A 69 8.13 7.63 -3.08
#